data_AF-A0A915I428-F1
#
_entry.id   AF-A0A915I428-F1
#
_cell.length_a   1.000
_cell.length_b   1.000
_cell.length_c   1.000
_cell.angle_alpha   90.00
_cell.angle_beta   90.00
_cell.angle_gamma   90.00
#
_symmetry.space_group_name_H-M   'P 1'
#
loop_
_entity.id
_entity.type
_entity.pdbx_description
1 polymer ?
#
loop_
_entity_poly.entity_id
_entity_poly.type
_entity_poly.pdbx_seq_one_letter_code
_entity_poly.pdbx_strand_id
1 'polypeptide(L)'
;AIKDGVIDAELDKENQFLKSRESGNIYNTPLPQMEFHKRIQFCLDIHTQAVKAMRFPPKSYAKDVETADEKREREQQELEFAKEMAEDDDFS
;
A
#
# COMPACT_ATOMS: atom_id res chain seq x y z
N ALA A 1 28.06 -25.49 4.64
CA ALA A 1 27.17 -26.03 3.60
C ALA A 1 26.30 -27.18 4.12
N ILE A 2 26.86 -28.35 4.46
CA ILE A 2 26.08 -29.45 5.09
C ILE A 2 25.70 -29.09 6.54
N LYS A 3 26.67 -28.56 7.30
CA LYS A 3 26.47 -28.15 8.71
C LYS A 3 25.50 -26.97 8.88
N ASP A 4 25.34 -26.18 7.83
CA ASP A 4 24.42 -25.03 7.78
C ASP A 4 23.02 -25.44 7.30
N GLY A 5 22.79 -26.74 7.05
CA GLY A 5 21.50 -27.28 6.59
C GLY A 5 21.12 -26.93 5.15
N VAL A 6 22.01 -26.27 4.41
CA VAL A 6 21.79 -25.88 3.00
C VAL A 6 21.88 -27.09 2.06
N ILE A 7 22.68 -28.09 2.43
CA ILE A 7 22.81 -29.35 1.70
C ILE A 7 22.40 -30.48 2.63
N ASP A 8 21.31 -31.16 2.30
CA ASP A 8 20.84 -32.34 3.02
C ASP A 8 21.62 -33.58 2.53
N ALA A 9 22.82 -33.76 3.08
CA ALA A 9 23.72 -34.85 2.72
C ALA A 9 24.53 -35.33 3.93
N GLU A 10 24.85 -36.62 3.96
CA GLU A 10 25.68 -37.24 4.99
C GLU A 10 27.06 -37.58 4.42
N LEU A 11 28.11 -37.30 5.20
CA LEU A 11 29.49 -37.63 4.84
C LEU A 11 29.86 -38.99 5.43
N ASP A 12 30.02 -40.00 4.57
CA ASP A 12 30.56 -41.30 4.97
C ASP A 12 32.10 -41.21 5.01
N LYS A 13 32.65 -41.24 6.23
CA LYS A 13 34.10 -41.11 6.46
C LYS A 13 34.86 -42.41 6.26
N GLU A 14 34.20 -43.56 6.35
CA GLU A 14 34.85 -44.86 6.13
C GLU A 14 35.03 -45.11 4.63
N ASN A 15 34.03 -44.79 3.82
CA ASN A 15 34.06 -45.02 2.39
C ASN A 15 34.45 -43.78 1.56
N GLN A 16 34.76 -42.66 2.23
CA GLN A 16 35.21 -41.39 1.62
C GLN A 16 34.28 -40.83 0.54
N PHE A 17 32.95 -41.01 0.67
CA PHE A 17 31.98 -40.45 -0.28
C PHE A 17 30.90 -39.60 0.40
N LEU A 18 30.31 -38.70 -0.38
CA LEU A 18 29.18 -37.87 0.02
C LEU A 18 27.87 -38.54 -0.42
N LYS A 19 26.96 -38.82 0.51
CA LYS A 19 25.64 -39.39 0.21
C LYS A 19 24.58 -38.30 0.33
N SER A 20 23.93 -37.95 -0.78
CA SER A 20 22.77 -37.05 -0.75
C SER A 20 21.60 -37.77 -0.08
N ARG A 21 20.98 -37.12 0.91
CA ARG A 21 19.70 -37.58 1.43
C ARG A 21 18.65 -37.18 0.40
N GLU A 22 17.87 -38.14 -0.09
CA GLU A 22 16.80 -37.84 -1.03
C GLU A 22 15.85 -36.85 -0.35
N SER A 23 15.70 -35.66 -0.93
CA SER A 23 14.79 -34.63 -0.41
C SER A 23 13.38 -35.17 -0.53
N GLY A 24 12.85 -35.72 0.57
CA GLY A 24 11.52 -36.32 0.61
C GLY A 24 10.44 -35.35 0.18
N ASN A 25 9.25 -35.87 -0.12
CA ASN A 25 8.11 -35.06 -0.56
C ASN A 25 7.81 -33.91 0.44
N ILE A 26 8.02 -32.67 -0.01
CA ILE A 26 7.86 -31.44 0.78
C ILE A 26 6.41 -31.28 1.29
N TYR A 27 5.42 -31.83 0.58
CA TYR A 27 4.01 -31.78 1.00
C TYR A 27 3.69 -32.66 2.22
N ASN A 28 4.58 -33.58 2.60
CA ASN A 28 4.46 -34.32 3.85
C ASN A 28 5.01 -33.54 5.05
N THR A 29 5.61 -32.38 4.81
CA THR A 29 6.16 -31.49 5.84
C THR A 29 5.23 -30.30 6.07
N PRO A 30 5.31 -29.60 7.21
CA PRO A 30 4.52 -28.37 7.43
C PRO A 30 5.02 -27.15 6.62
N LEU A 31 6.10 -27.29 5.85
CA LEU A 31 6.72 -26.19 5.11
C LEU A 31 5.74 -25.47 4.16
N PRO A 32 4.90 -26.17 3.36
CA PRO A 32 3.94 -25.48 2.49
C PRO A 32 2.92 -24.65 3.28
N GLN A 33 2.41 -25.17 4.42
CA GLN A 33 1.47 -24.44 5.26
C GLN A 33 2.09 -23.16 5.81
N MET A 34 3.34 -23.24 6.32
CA MET A 34 4.06 -22.08 6.84
C MET A 34 4.30 -21.03 5.75
N GLU A 35 4.64 -21.48 4.54
CA GLU A 35 4.88 -20.59 3.41
C GLU A 35 3.60 -19.88 2.95
N PHE A 36 2.48 -20.59 2.90
CA PHE A 36 1.18 -19.95 2.65
C PHE A 36 0.77 -18.99 3.76
N HIS A 37 1.01 -19.35 5.03
CA HIS A 37 0.70 -18.47 6.15
C HIS A 37 1.41 -17.11 6.03
N LYS A 38 2.72 -17.12 5.74
CA LYS A 38 3.50 -15.90 5.51
C LYS A 38 2.92 -15.04 4.39
N ARG A 39 2.57 -15.66 3.25
CA ARG A 39 2.00 -14.97 2.08
C ARG A 39 0.63 -14.37 2.38
N ILE A 40 -0.23 -15.11 3.08
CA ILE A 40 -1.57 -14.63 3.46
C ILE A 40 -1.44 -13.44 4.41
N GLN A 41 -0.58 -13.53 5.43
CA GLN A 41 -0.34 -12.42 6.34
C GLN A 41 0.12 -11.17 5.60
N PHE A 42 1.08 -11.31 4.67
CA PHE A 42 1.58 -10.19 3.87
C PHE A 42 0.48 -9.52 3.04
N CYS A 43 -0.35 -10.30 2.34
CA CYS A 43 -1.45 -9.76 1.54
C CYS A 43 -2.49 -9.02 2.40
N LEU A 44 -2.83 -9.57 3.56
CA LEU A 44 -3.79 -8.94 4.49
C LEU A 44 -3.24 -7.66 5.11
N ASP A 45 -1.94 -7.62 5.41
CA ASP A 45 -1.27 -6.43 5.93
C ASP A 45 -1.27 -5.30 4.90
N ILE A 46 -0.93 -5.60 3.64
CA ILE A 46 -1.00 -4.62 2.55
C ILE A 46 -2.42 -4.09 2.39
N HIS A 47 -3.42 -4.98 2.39
CA HIS A 47 -4.81 -4.57 2.30
C HIS A 47 -5.19 -3.61 3.42
N THR A 48 -4.81 -3.94 4.66
CA THR A 48 -5.05 -3.10 5.84
C THR A 48 -4.36 -1.74 5.73
N GLN A 49 -3.11 -1.72 5.25
CA GLN A 49 -2.36 -0.48 5.02
C GLN A 49 -3.01 0.38 3.95
N ALA A 50 -3.43 -0.20 2.82
CA ALA A 50 -4.10 0.50 1.74
C ALA A 50 -5.43 1.13 2.21
N VAL A 51 -6.24 0.37 2.96
CA VAL A 51 -7.50 0.90 3.53
C VAL A 51 -7.22 2.03 4.53
N LYS A 52 -6.19 1.91 5.37
CA LYS A 52 -5.78 3.00 6.28
C LYS A 52 -5.34 4.25 5.50
N ALA A 53 -4.58 4.09 4.43
CA ALA A 53 -4.15 5.20 3.57
C ALA A 53 -5.33 5.89 2.87
N MET A 54 -6.35 5.14 2.45
CA MET A 54 -7.58 5.71 1.86
C MET A 54 -8.45 6.45 2.89
N ARG A 55 -8.47 6.02 4.16
CA ARG A 55 -9.28 6.63 5.21
C ARG A 55 -8.71 7.95 5.75
N PHE A 56 -7.40 8.13 5.69
CA PHE A 56 -6.76 9.41 5.96
C PHE A 56 -6.24 9.98 4.64
N PRO A 57 -7.11 10.47 3.75
CA PRO A 57 -6.62 11.28 2.65
C PRO A 57 -5.79 12.40 3.28
N PRO A 58 -4.57 12.69 2.77
CA PRO A 58 -3.79 13.80 3.27
C PRO A 58 -4.71 15.02 3.23
N LYS A 59 -4.94 15.62 4.40
CA LYS A 59 -5.87 16.74 4.65
C LYS A 59 -5.64 17.94 3.71
N SER A 60 -4.63 17.90 2.85
CA SER A 60 -4.35 18.82 1.75
C SER A 60 -5.53 18.95 0.78
N TYR A 61 -6.13 17.84 0.32
CA TYR A 61 -7.18 17.95 -0.70
C TYR A 61 -8.45 18.64 -0.19
N ALA A 62 -8.90 18.33 1.02
CA ALA A 62 -10.09 18.99 1.57
C ALA A 62 -9.86 20.50 1.79
N LYS A 63 -8.65 20.89 2.20
CA LYS A 63 -8.28 22.28 2.47
C LYS A 63 -8.12 23.10 1.18
N ASP A 64 -7.57 22.49 0.13
CA ASP A 64 -7.39 23.16 -1.18
C ASP A 64 -8.73 23.38 -1.90
N VAL A 65 -9.69 22.46 -1.75
CA VAL A 65 -11.03 22.58 -2.34
C VAL A 65 -11.86 23.64 -1.61
N GLU A 66 -11.83 23.64 -0.27
CA GLU A 66 -12.49 24.68 0.55
C GLU A 66 -11.96 26.09 0.22
N THR A 67 -10.64 26.23 0.05
CA THR A 67 -10.00 27.50 -0.32
C THR A 67 -10.35 27.94 -1.75
N ALA A 68 -10.52 27.00 -2.69
CA ALA A 68 -10.85 27.30 -4.08
C ALA A 68 -12.30 27.75 -4.25
N ASP A 69 -13.24 27.18 -3.48
CA ASP A 69 -14.63 27.59 -3.50
C ASP A 69 -14.86 28.94 -2.81
N GLU A 70 -14.20 29.22 -1.66
CA GLU A 70 -14.25 30.55 -1.03
C GLU A 70 -13.74 31.66 -1.95
N LYS A 71 -12.70 31.38 -2.75
CA LYS A 71 -12.15 32.36 -3.70
C LYS A 71 -13.13 32.65 -4.84
N ARG A 72 -13.81 31.62 -5.35
CA ARG A 72 -14.81 31.76 -6.42
C ARG A 72 -16.04 32.52 -5.94
N GLU A 73 -16.47 32.31 -4.70
CA GLU A 73 -17.61 33.01 -4.11
C GLU A 73 -17.33 34.52 -3.93
N ARG A 74 -16.12 34.89 -3.49
CA ARG A 74 -15.73 36.30 -3.40
C ARG A 74 -15.72 36.99 -4.77
N GLU A 75 -15.15 36.34 -5.79
CA GLU A 75 -15.15 36.87 -7.16
C GLU A 75 -16.57 37.06 -7.69
N GLN A 76 -17.50 36.13 -7.39
CA GLN A 76 -18.90 36.26 -7.76
C GLN A 76 -19.60 37.43 -7.04
N GLN A 77 -19.37 37.60 -5.74
CA GLN A 77 -19.94 38.72 -4.98
C GLN A 77 -19.43 40.08 -5.50
N GLU A 78 -18.14 40.18 -5.84
CA GLU A 78 -17.57 41.39 -6.44
C GLU A 78 -18.15 41.69 -7.83
N LEU A 79 -18.36 40.66 -8.64
CA LEU A 79 -19.02 40.76 -9.95
C LEU A 79 -20.50 41.17 -9.83
N GLU A 80 -21.23 40.59 -8.88
CA GLU A 80 -22.63 40.95 -8.62
C GLU A 80 -22.76 42.39 -8.12
N PHE A 81 -21.91 42.81 -7.17
CA PHE A 81 -21.89 44.18 -6.67
C PHE A 81 -21.53 45.19 -7.76
N ALA A 82 -20.54 44.89 -8.61
CA ALA A 82 -20.19 45.74 -9.74
C ALA A 82 -21.33 45.82 -10.79
N LYS A 83 -22.07 44.72 -10.97
CA LYS A 83 -23.21 44.68 -11.89
C LYS A 83 -24.39 45.48 -11.36
N GLU A 84 -24.72 45.36 -10.07
CA GLU A 84 -25.77 46.16 -9.41
C GLU A 84 -25.44 47.65 -9.47
N MET A 85 -24.18 48.03 -9.21
CA MET A 85 -23.72 49.42 -9.30
C MET A 85 -23.76 49.96 -10.74
N ALA A 86 -23.56 49.12 -11.75
CA ALA A 86 -23.69 49.51 -13.17
C ALA A 86 -25.16 49.59 -13.63
N GLU A 87 -26.06 48.78 -13.06
CA GLU A 87 -27.50 48.85 -13.35
C GLU A 87 -28.16 50.08 -12.69
N ASP A 88 -27.67 50.55 -11.53
CA ASP A 88 -28.13 51.78 -10.87
C ASP A 88 -27.64 53.07 -11.58
N ASP A 89 -26.47 53.05 -12.23
CA ASP A 89 -25.90 54.19 -12.97
C ASP A 89 -26.54 54.37 -14.38
N ASP A 90 -27.21 53.33 -14.92
CA ASP A 90 -27.93 53.37 -16.22
C ASP A 90 -29.39 53.88 -16.09
N PHE A 91 -29.87 54.10 -14.85
CA PHE A 91 -31.21 54.63 -14.55
C PHE A 91 -31.25 56.10 -14.07
N SER A 92 -30.12 56.83 -14.11
CA SER A 92 -30.03 58.28 -13.85
C SER A 92 -29.84 59.10 -15.13
#